data_AF-A0AA86UQB7-F1
#
_entry.id   AF-A0AA86UQB7-F1
#
_cell.length_a   1.000
_cell.length_b   1.000
_cell.length_c   1.000
_cell.angle_alpha   90.00
_cell.angle_beta   90.00
_cell.angle_gamma   90.00
#
_symmetry.space_group_name_H-M   'P 1'
#
loop_
_entity.id
_entity.type
_entity.pdbx_description
1 polymer ?
#
loop_
_entity_poly.entity_id
_entity_poly.type
_entity_poly.pdbx_seq_one_letter_code
_entity_poly.pdbx_strand_id
1 'polypeptide(L)'
;MIDLAVGDVLEVLQNAANGWSKGRNTRTNASGWFPFAMTQEIPKPGAAAKAEESSEYYESESEEEAKPTPKQATAVQKQPVAAVAPSPRVSQPQAKQQQPVKKEEAEESYEEESDTDAKPNGEPNQASMNEITANKRKIERFNLKIVEIQKQLARLKAGEIPIIDLDISLKEQEALIKEENAELLEIVSSLEQQIKDSQKLELEAKSQQQQMIKQIQTFEKQQEQVLEFEQEKALLNQNFQEKLKEKDVQLQKLEATINMSSFQSEIDYKRIKQECISLLRERDKVAAESEKKEAETGGKQLVVTKRKISKAKLAQMDKM
;
A
#
# COMPACT_ATOMS: atom_id res chain seq x y z
N MET A 1 6.03 -20.44 27.61
CA MET A 1 4.60 -20.13 27.91
C MET A 1 4.55 -19.44 29.25
N ILE A 2 3.49 -18.67 29.54
CA ILE A 2 3.26 -18.12 30.88
C ILE A 2 2.21 -18.97 31.59
N ASP A 3 2.49 -19.36 32.84
CA ASP A 3 1.53 -20.08 33.67
C ASP A 3 0.49 -19.10 34.22
N LEU A 4 -0.78 -19.38 33.95
CA LEU A 4 -1.92 -18.54 34.31
C LEU A 4 -2.92 -19.33 35.14
N ALA A 5 -3.42 -18.74 36.22
CA ALA A 5 -4.56 -19.23 36.96
C ALA A 5 -5.81 -18.37 36.66
N VAL A 6 -7.00 -18.96 36.82
CA VAL A 6 -8.27 -18.22 36.72
C VAL A 6 -8.30 -17.10 37.77
N GLY A 7 -8.50 -15.87 37.32
CA GLY A 7 -8.47 -14.66 38.17
C GLY A 7 -7.15 -13.89 38.17
N ASP A 8 -6.11 -14.36 37.47
CA ASP A 8 -4.86 -13.60 37.30
C ASP A 8 -5.08 -12.35 36.43
N VAL A 9 -4.56 -11.20 36.88
CA VAL A 9 -4.62 -9.93 36.13
C VAL A 9 -3.37 -9.79 35.25
N LEU A 10 -3.60 -9.53 33.96
CA LEU A 10 -2.55 -9.43 32.94
C LEU A 10 -2.44 -8.00 32.41
N GLU A 11 -1.22 -7.47 32.38
CA GLU A 11 -0.87 -6.29 31.61
C GLU A 11 -0.57 -6.71 30.17
N VAL A 12 -1.41 -6.31 29.22
CA VAL A 12 -1.22 -6.61 27.78
C VAL A 12 -0.17 -5.68 27.21
N LEU A 13 0.95 -6.24 26.73
CA LEU A 13 2.08 -5.48 26.17
C LEU A 13 2.04 -5.44 24.63
N GLN A 14 1.52 -6.48 23.99
CA GLN A 14 1.42 -6.57 22.53
C GLN A 14 0.29 -7.53 22.13
N ASN A 15 -0.49 -7.18 21.11
CA ASN A 15 -1.45 -8.07 20.45
C ASN A 15 -0.92 -8.50 19.08
N ALA A 16 -1.07 -9.77 18.74
CA ALA A 16 -0.74 -10.31 17.42
C ALA A 16 -2.02 -10.70 16.67
N ALA A 17 -1.99 -10.56 15.33
CA ALA A 17 -3.16 -10.80 14.46
C ALA A 17 -3.64 -12.28 14.44
N ASN A 18 -2.89 -13.20 15.03
CA ASN A 18 -3.22 -14.63 15.14
C ASN A 18 -4.03 -14.98 16.41
N GLY A 19 -4.53 -13.99 17.16
CA GLY A 19 -5.30 -14.19 18.39
C GLY A 19 -4.47 -14.46 19.64
N TRP A 20 -3.14 -14.29 19.57
CA TRP A 20 -2.25 -14.34 20.73
C TRP A 20 -1.87 -12.94 21.21
N SER A 21 -1.73 -12.80 22.52
CA SER A 21 -1.26 -11.58 23.17
C SER A 21 -0.02 -11.90 24.00
N LYS A 22 0.94 -10.97 24.00
CA LYS A 22 2.08 -10.97 24.91
C LYS A 22 1.76 -10.04 26.06
N GLY A 23 1.96 -10.50 27.28
CA GLY A 23 1.74 -9.68 28.47
C GLY A 23 2.47 -10.17 29.70
N ARG A 24 2.26 -9.47 30.80
CA ARG A 24 2.89 -9.69 32.10
C ARG A 24 1.83 -9.99 33.15
N ASN A 25 1.97 -11.10 33.87
CA ASN A 25 1.11 -11.45 35.00
C ASN A 25 1.52 -10.58 36.19
N THR A 26 0.58 -9.77 36.71
CA THR A 26 0.88 -8.83 37.80
C THR A 26 1.18 -9.50 39.12
N ARG A 27 0.67 -10.73 39.34
CA ARG A 27 0.93 -11.54 40.55
C ARG A 27 2.33 -12.15 40.55
N THR A 28 2.74 -12.74 39.43
CA THR A 28 4.00 -13.51 39.34
C THR A 28 5.16 -12.73 38.72
N ASN A 29 4.89 -11.58 38.11
CA ASN A 29 5.81 -10.79 37.27
C ASN A 29 6.39 -11.54 36.05
N ALA A 30 5.98 -12.79 35.81
CA ALA A 30 6.33 -13.52 34.60
C ALA A 30 5.73 -12.82 33.38
N SER A 31 6.42 -12.90 32.24
CA SER A 31 5.97 -12.35 30.96
C SER A 31 6.00 -13.43 29.88
N GLY A 32 5.00 -13.44 29.01
CA GLY A 32 4.90 -14.45 27.95
C GLY A 32 3.68 -14.28 27.05
N TRP A 33 3.56 -15.19 26.10
CA TRP A 33 2.43 -15.28 25.17
C TRP A 33 1.30 -16.13 25.76
N PHE A 34 0.07 -15.65 25.62
CA PHE A 34 -1.17 -16.34 25.96
C PHE A 34 -2.26 -16.11 24.88
N PRO A 35 -3.28 -16.97 24.76
CA PRO A 35 -4.39 -16.76 23.83
C PRO A 35 -5.31 -15.64 24.34
N PHE A 36 -5.57 -14.62 23.52
CA PHE A 36 -6.42 -13.48 23.91
C PHE A 36 -7.84 -13.92 24.30
N ALA A 37 -8.37 -14.93 23.62
CA ALA A 37 -9.69 -15.51 23.86
C ALA A 37 -9.87 -16.16 25.26
N MET A 38 -8.79 -16.33 26.05
CA MET A 38 -8.85 -16.79 27.44
C MET A 38 -8.87 -15.64 28.47
N THR A 39 -8.90 -14.39 28.00
CA THR A 39 -8.91 -13.20 28.86
C THR A 39 -10.17 -12.37 28.69
N GLN A 40 -10.55 -11.63 29.73
CA GLN A 40 -11.65 -10.67 29.71
C GLN A 40 -11.09 -9.29 30.04
N GLU A 41 -11.48 -8.27 29.26
CA GLU A 41 -11.06 -6.90 29.52
C GLU A 41 -11.66 -6.41 30.85
N ILE A 42 -10.80 -6.03 31.79
CA ILE A 42 -11.21 -5.40 33.03
C ILE A 42 -11.37 -3.90 32.75
N PRO A 43 -12.58 -3.32 32.87
CA PRO A 43 -12.79 -1.91 32.60
C PRO A 43 -11.93 -1.07 33.55
N LYS A 44 -11.06 -0.22 32.99
CA LYS A 44 -10.12 0.59 33.77
C LYS A 44 -10.89 1.49 34.75
N PRO A 45 -10.73 1.32 36.08
CA PRO A 45 -11.44 2.16 37.05
C PRO A 45 -11.01 3.62 36.85
N GLY A 46 -11.97 4.46 36.43
CA GLY A 46 -11.76 5.85 36.03
C GLY A 46 -12.06 6.18 34.56
N ALA A 47 -12.25 5.20 33.67
CA ALA A 47 -12.60 5.46 32.27
C ALA A 47 -14.09 5.79 32.04
N ALA A 48 -14.98 5.28 32.91
CA ALA A 48 -16.44 5.42 32.74
C ALA A 48 -16.99 6.84 33.02
N ALA A 49 -16.24 7.71 33.69
CA ALA A 49 -16.74 9.00 34.19
C ALA A 49 -16.72 10.16 33.17
N LYS A 50 -16.53 9.89 31.87
CA LYS A 50 -16.40 10.92 30.82
C LYS A 50 -17.07 10.61 29.47
N ALA A 51 -17.88 9.54 29.38
CA ALA A 51 -18.43 9.07 28.11
C ALA A 51 -19.94 9.34 27.90
N GLU A 52 -20.69 9.76 28.92
CA GLU A 52 -22.16 9.87 28.85
C GLU A 52 -22.72 11.30 28.65
N GLU A 53 -21.87 12.34 28.56
CA GLU A 53 -22.31 13.74 28.46
C GLU A 53 -22.18 14.32 27.02
N SER A 54 -22.43 13.51 25.98
CA SER A 54 -22.24 13.94 24.58
C SER A 54 -23.15 13.24 23.54
N SER A 55 -24.36 12.79 23.90
CA SER A 55 -25.30 12.22 22.92
C SER A 55 -26.79 12.53 23.18
N GLU A 56 -27.10 13.68 23.75
CA GLU A 56 -28.47 14.22 23.76
C GLU A 56 -28.54 15.56 23.00
N TYR A 57 -29.68 15.76 22.35
CA TYR A 57 -30.15 17.03 21.77
C TYR A 57 -29.56 17.50 20.44
N TYR A 58 -30.07 16.94 19.32
CA TYR A 58 -30.71 17.76 18.28
C TYR A 58 -31.66 16.90 17.43
N GLU A 59 -32.93 16.84 17.82
CA GLU A 59 -33.99 16.24 17.02
C GLU A 59 -35.03 17.29 16.61
N SER A 60 -35.00 17.61 15.32
CA SER A 60 -36.15 18.05 14.50
C SER A 60 -36.73 19.47 14.58
N GLU A 61 -37.33 19.83 13.45
CA GLU A 61 -38.28 20.92 13.16
C GLU A 61 -37.78 22.38 13.07
N SER A 62 -37.65 22.84 11.82
CA SER A 62 -38.09 24.18 11.36
C SER A 62 -38.15 24.20 9.82
N GLU A 63 -39.27 23.73 9.25
CA GLU A 63 -39.69 24.19 7.92
C GLU A 63 -40.33 25.58 8.08
N GLU A 64 -39.76 26.66 7.53
CA GLU A 64 -40.59 27.83 7.23
C GLU A 64 -40.07 28.72 6.08
N GLU A 65 -40.97 28.92 5.12
CA GLU A 65 -41.14 29.97 4.10
C GLU A 65 -39.93 30.70 3.46
N ALA A 66 -39.87 30.56 2.13
CA ALA A 66 -39.12 31.46 1.25
C ALA A 66 -39.82 32.83 1.05
N LYS A 67 -39.09 33.93 1.26
CA LYS A 67 -39.39 35.26 0.69
C LYS A 67 -38.13 35.88 0.07
N PRO A 68 -38.04 36.02 -1.27
CA PRO A 68 -36.89 36.63 -1.92
C PRO A 68 -37.09 38.13 -2.26
N THR A 69 -35.95 38.83 -2.39
CA THR A 69 -35.72 40.10 -3.15
C THR A 69 -36.27 41.42 -2.58
N PRO A 70 -35.55 42.57 -2.71
CA PRO A 70 -35.05 43.05 -4.02
C PRO A 70 -33.68 43.79 -4.17
N LYS A 71 -33.15 43.68 -5.40
CA LYS A 71 -32.35 44.65 -6.20
C LYS A 71 -30.87 44.94 -5.87
N GLN A 72 -29.97 44.46 -6.75
CA GLN A 72 -29.34 45.18 -7.89
C GLN A 72 -28.80 44.10 -8.87
N ALA A 73 -29.25 43.95 -10.13
CA ALA A 73 -28.86 44.68 -11.35
C ALA A 73 -27.32 44.80 -11.50
N THR A 74 -26.61 44.32 -12.53
CA THR A 74 -26.95 43.85 -13.90
C THR A 74 -25.73 43.08 -14.49
N ALA A 75 -25.70 42.32 -15.61
CA ALA A 75 -26.69 42.03 -16.65
C ALA A 75 -26.52 40.64 -17.35
N VAL A 76 -27.65 40.10 -17.79
CA VAL A 76 -27.98 39.15 -18.88
C VAL A 76 -26.87 38.70 -19.88
N GLN A 77 -26.66 37.38 -19.99
CA GLN A 77 -26.84 36.63 -21.25
C GLN A 77 -27.24 35.16 -20.98
N LYS A 78 -28.19 34.62 -21.76
CA LYS A 78 -28.76 33.26 -21.64
C LYS A 78 -28.35 32.41 -22.84
N GLN A 79 -28.13 31.11 -22.66
CA GLN A 79 -28.58 30.04 -23.59
C GLN A 79 -28.64 28.66 -22.87
N PRO A 80 -29.32 27.63 -23.43
CA PRO A 80 -30.04 26.65 -22.59
C PRO A 80 -29.44 25.24 -22.47
N VAL A 81 -29.71 24.67 -21.28
CA VAL A 81 -30.02 23.27 -20.93
C VAL A 81 -29.69 22.15 -21.95
N ALA A 82 -28.82 21.23 -21.53
CA ALA A 82 -28.87 19.83 -21.95
C ALA A 82 -28.73 18.94 -20.69
N ALA A 83 -29.67 18.01 -20.48
CA ALA A 83 -29.64 17.09 -19.35
C ALA A 83 -28.63 15.97 -19.61
N VAL A 84 -27.67 15.78 -18.69
CA VAL A 84 -26.73 14.65 -18.72
C VAL A 84 -27.14 13.64 -17.65
N ALA A 85 -27.26 12.38 -18.05
CA ALA A 85 -27.74 11.28 -17.21
C ALA A 85 -26.75 10.90 -16.09
N PRO A 86 -27.23 10.30 -14.98
CA PRO A 86 -26.35 9.76 -13.94
C PRO A 86 -25.47 8.64 -14.50
N SER A 87 -24.17 8.70 -14.19
CA SER A 87 -23.18 7.71 -14.63
C SER A 87 -23.40 6.34 -13.97
N PRO A 88 -23.10 5.23 -14.67
CA PRO A 88 -23.24 3.90 -14.10
C PRO A 88 -22.21 3.65 -13.00
N ARG A 89 -22.69 3.12 -11.88
CA ARG A 89 -21.89 2.70 -10.72
C ARG A 89 -20.97 1.55 -11.12
N VAL A 90 -19.66 1.80 -11.22
CA VAL A 90 -18.67 0.74 -11.52
C VAL A 90 -18.58 -0.22 -10.34
N SER A 91 -18.96 -1.48 -10.57
CA SER A 91 -18.84 -2.56 -9.59
C SER A 91 -17.37 -2.87 -9.32
N GLN A 92 -16.96 -2.85 -8.05
CA GLN A 92 -15.67 -3.40 -7.62
C GLN A 92 -15.57 -4.89 -8.00
N PRO A 93 -14.51 -5.34 -8.70
CA PRO A 93 -14.24 -6.76 -8.84
C PRO A 93 -13.76 -7.34 -7.50
N GLN A 94 -14.46 -8.37 -7.02
CA GLN A 94 -14.07 -9.10 -5.81
C GLN A 94 -12.69 -9.77 -6.01
N ALA A 95 -11.85 -9.70 -4.97
CA ALA A 95 -10.53 -10.28 -4.96
C ALA A 95 -10.59 -11.81 -5.19
N LYS A 96 -10.12 -12.26 -6.37
CA LYS A 96 -9.81 -13.68 -6.58
C LYS A 96 -8.47 -13.99 -5.92
N GLN A 97 -8.47 -15.04 -5.11
CA GLN A 97 -7.28 -15.64 -4.50
C GLN A 97 -6.21 -15.89 -5.57
N GLN A 98 -5.03 -15.28 -5.40
CA GLN A 98 -3.87 -15.62 -6.20
C GLN A 98 -3.25 -16.90 -5.64
N GLN A 99 -3.12 -17.92 -6.48
CA GLN A 99 -2.27 -19.08 -6.21
C GLN A 99 -0.79 -18.68 -6.38
N PRO A 100 0.14 -19.33 -5.65
CA PRO A 100 1.55 -18.99 -5.73
C PRO A 100 2.13 -19.37 -7.10
N VAL A 101 2.54 -18.37 -7.87
CA VAL A 101 3.35 -18.59 -9.07
C VAL A 101 4.75 -18.99 -8.62
N LYS A 102 5.16 -20.22 -8.95
CA LYS A 102 6.56 -20.65 -8.82
C LYS A 102 7.43 -19.71 -9.64
N LYS A 103 8.39 -19.07 -9.00
CA LYS A 103 9.42 -18.27 -9.65
C LYS A 103 10.69 -19.13 -9.72
N GLU A 104 10.98 -19.66 -10.89
CA GLU A 104 12.21 -20.40 -11.14
C GLU A 104 13.41 -19.43 -11.10
N GLU A 105 14.31 -19.72 -10.17
CA GLU A 105 15.77 -19.70 -10.30
C GLU A 105 16.37 -18.81 -11.41
N ALA A 106 16.89 -17.66 -10.99
CA ALA A 106 18.12 -17.10 -11.53
C ALA A 106 19.01 -16.74 -10.33
N GLU A 107 19.90 -17.66 -9.97
CA GLU A 107 20.88 -17.46 -8.90
C GLU A 107 21.96 -16.47 -9.39
N GLU A 108 21.95 -15.25 -8.86
CA GLU A 108 23.12 -14.37 -8.91
C GLU A 108 23.46 -13.99 -7.46
N SER A 109 24.31 -14.83 -6.85
CA SER A 109 24.69 -14.73 -5.44
C SER A 109 25.66 -13.57 -5.22
N TYR A 110 25.12 -12.40 -4.93
CA TYR A 110 25.86 -11.38 -4.17
C TYR A 110 25.77 -11.73 -2.69
N GLU A 111 26.78 -12.46 -2.18
CA GLU A 111 27.07 -12.52 -0.76
C GLU A 111 27.63 -11.16 -0.32
N GLU A 112 26.73 -10.17 -0.19
CA GLU A 112 27.05 -8.93 0.50
C GLU A 112 26.97 -9.19 2.00
N GLU A 113 28.12 -9.61 2.56
CA GLU A 113 28.37 -9.75 4.00
C GLU A 113 28.21 -8.38 4.69
N SER A 114 26.96 -7.97 4.88
CA SER A 114 26.60 -6.83 5.72
C SER A 114 26.72 -7.24 7.19
N ASP A 115 27.97 -7.29 7.65
CA ASP A 115 28.40 -7.40 9.04
C ASP A 115 28.01 -6.13 9.85
N THR A 116 26.72 -5.76 9.80
CA THR A 116 26.11 -4.82 10.74
C THR A 116 25.61 -5.59 11.93
N ASP A 117 26.58 -6.13 12.69
CA ASP A 117 26.43 -6.65 14.03
C ASP A 117 26.12 -5.47 14.98
N ALA A 118 24.93 -4.88 14.77
CA ALA A 118 24.37 -3.77 15.49
C ALA A 118 23.96 -4.24 16.88
N LYS A 119 24.98 -4.50 17.72
CA LYS A 119 24.83 -4.77 19.15
C LYS A 119 23.82 -3.77 19.71
N PRO A 120 22.77 -4.22 20.40
CA PRO A 120 21.75 -3.33 20.94
C PRO A 120 22.41 -2.37 21.94
N ASN A 121 22.69 -1.16 21.48
CA ASN A 121 23.42 -0.13 22.21
C ASN A 121 22.55 0.37 23.37
N GLY A 122 22.72 -0.26 24.52
CA GLY A 122 21.90 0.00 25.69
C GLY A 122 22.37 -0.70 26.97
N GLU A 123 23.58 -1.27 27.00
CA GLU A 123 24.18 -1.63 28.29
C GLU A 123 24.47 -0.32 29.05
N PRO A 124 23.88 -0.10 30.25
CA PRO A 124 24.14 1.10 31.01
C PRO A 124 25.63 1.13 31.37
N ASN A 125 26.31 2.18 30.90
CA ASN A 125 27.76 2.33 31.00
C ASN A 125 28.25 1.98 32.41
N GLN A 126 29.01 0.88 32.55
CA GLN A 126 29.31 0.27 33.85
C GLN A 126 29.98 1.24 34.84
N ALA A 127 30.68 2.26 34.33
CA ALA A 127 31.22 3.36 35.11
C ALA A 127 30.14 4.11 35.93
N SER A 128 28.98 4.42 35.32
CA SER A 128 27.86 5.10 35.98
C SER A 128 27.26 4.24 37.11
N MET A 129 27.11 2.93 36.88
CA MET A 129 26.62 2.01 37.92
C MET A 129 27.55 1.94 39.14
N ASN A 130 28.86 1.96 38.91
CA ASN A 130 29.86 1.98 39.97
C ASN A 130 29.82 3.29 40.78
N GLU A 131 29.63 4.43 40.11
CA GLU A 131 29.52 5.75 40.75
C GLU A 131 28.23 5.89 41.57
N ILE A 132 27.08 5.45 41.05
CA ILE A 132 25.81 5.37 41.78
C ILE A 132 25.98 4.50 43.05
N THR A 133 26.66 3.37 42.93
CA THR A 133 26.94 2.46 44.05
C THR A 133 27.86 3.11 45.10
N ALA A 134 28.86 3.88 44.66
CA ALA A 134 29.74 4.63 45.55
C ALA A 134 28.98 5.74 46.31
N ASN A 135 28.14 6.52 45.63
CA ASN A 135 27.34 7.57 46.23
C ASN A 135 26.30 7.01 47.22
N LYS A 136 25.66 5.88 46.91
CA LYS A 136 24.78 5.17 47.86
C LYS A 136 25.51 4.81 49.17
N ARG A 137 26.75 4.30 49.08
CA ARG A 137 27.60 4.00 50.25
C ARG A 137 28.08 5.24 51.02
N LYS A 138 28.11 6.43 50.40
CA LYS A 138 28.34 7.70 51.11
C LYS A 138 27.09 8.08 51.92
N ILE A 139 25.91 8.02 51.31
CA ILE A 139 24.62 8.31 51.96
C ILE A 139 24.36 7.37 53.15
N GLU A 140 24.62 6.06 53.00
CA GLU A 140 24.49 5.09 54.10
C GLU A 140 25.41 5.40 55.29
N ARG A 141 26.65 5.83 55.03
CA ARG A 141 27.58 6.30 56.09
C ARG A 141 27.09 7.57 56.77
N PHE A 142 26.47 8.49 56.03
CA PHE A 142 25.88 9.72 56.56
C PHE A 142 24.72 9.42 57.53
N ASN A 143 23.81 8.53 57.12
CA ASN A 143 22.67 8.11 57.95
C ASN A 143 23.13 7.46 59.26
N LEU A 144 24.21 6.68 59.25
CA LEU A 144 24.80 6.10 60.46
C LEU A 144 25.36 7.17 61.40
N LYS A 145 26.03 8.22 60.88
CA LYS A 145 26.51 9.35 61.70
C LYS A 145 25.36 10.13 62.34
N ILE A 146 24.27 10.38 61.61
CA ILE A 146 23.07 11.05 62.15
C ILE A 146 22.53 10.28 63.38
N VAL A 147 22.44 8.94 63.29
CA VAL A 147 21.96 8.10 64.41
C VAL A 147 22.91 8.17 65.62
N GLU A 148 24.22 8.19 65.42
CA GLU A 148 25.18 8.31 66.54
C GLU A 148 25.12 9.71 67.19
N ILE A 149 24.97 10.78 66.40
CA ILE A 149 24.77 12.16 66.92
C ILE A 149 23.46 12.23 67.75
N GLN A 150 22.36 11.65 67.26
CA GLN A 150 21.09 11.60 68.00
C GLN A 150 21.23 10.86 69.35
N LYS A 151 22.02 9.79 69.38
CA LYS A 151 22.33 9.01 70.59
C LYS A 151 23.22 9.77 71.57
N GLN A 152 24.19 10.54 71.09
CA GLN A 152 24.98 11.44 71.94
C GLN A 152 24.10 12.55 72.55
N LEU A 153 23.22 13.15 71.75
CA LEU A 153 22.20 14.11 72.21
C LEU A 153 21.27 13.53 73.29
N ALA A 154 20.94 12.24 73.23
CA ALA A 154 20.13 11.56 74.24
C ALA A 154 20.87 11.41 75.58
N ARG A 155 22.15 10.99 75.57
CA ARG A 155 23.01 10.92 76.77
C ARG A 155 23.20 12.29 77.43
N LEU A 156 23.35 13.31 76.60
CA LEU A 156 23.43 14.71 77.03
C LEU A 156 22.19 15.14 77.82
N LYS A 157 20.99 14.83 77.30
CA LYS A 157 19.72 15.10 77.98
C LYS A 157 19.52 14.30 79.27
N ALA A 158 20.23 13.19 79.44
CA ALA A 158 20.27 12.41 80.68
C ALA A 158 21.26 12.96 81.72
N GLY A 159 22.09 13.96 81.38
CA GLY A 159 23.05 14.57 82.29
C GLY A 159 24.34 13.76 82.50
N GLU A 160 24.64 12.79 81.62
CA GLU A 160 25.78 11.87 81.77
C GLU A 160 27.16 12.48 81.44
N ILE A 161 27.21 13.72 80.92
CA ILE A 161 28.43 14.33 80.33
C ILE A 161 28.69 15.72 80.95
N PRO A 162 29.92 16.03 81.40
CA PRO A 162 30.26 17.34 81.97
C PRO A 162 30.29 18.47 80.91
N ILE A 163 29.94 19.68 81.35
CA ILE A 163 29.62 20.82 80.46
C ILE A 163 30.85 21.39 79.71
N ILE A 164 32.06 21.30 80.27
CA ILE A 164 33.25 21.94 79.70
C ILE A 164 33.79 21.19 78.47
N ASP A 165 33.76 19.85 78.49
CA ASP A 165 34.13 19.02 77.33
C ASP A 165 33.15 19.19 76.16
N LEU A 166 31.95 19.71 76.46
CA LEU A 166 30.87 19.90 75.49
C LEU A 166 31.17 20.98 74.46
N ASP A 167 31.76 22.10 74.88
CA ASP A 167 31.99 23.28 74.03
C ASP A 167 33.10 23.03 72.98
N ILE A 168 34.08 22.19 73.33
CA ILE A 168 35.13 21.72 72.42
C ILE A 168 34.53 20.72 71.44
N SER A 169 33.82 19.70 71.95
CA SER A 169 33.14 18.69 71.13
C SER A 169 32.12 19.30 70.15
N LEU A 170 31.38 20.34 70.56
CA LEU A 170 30.46 21.08 69.69
C LEU A 170 31.18 21.77 68.53
N LYS A 171 32.31 22.44 68.77
CA LYS A 171 33.09 23.10 67.71
C LYS A 171 33.71 22.11 66.72
N GLU A 172 34.17 20.96 67.22
CA GLU A 172 34.67 19.88 66.36
C GLU A 172 33.54 19.28 65.51
N GLN A 173 32.35 19.05 66.09
CA GLN A 173 31.18 18.59 65.34
C GLN A 173 30.68 19.63 64.33
N GLU A 174 30.66 20.92 64.66
CA GLU A 174 30.32 21.98 63.71
C GLU A 174 31.29 22.05 62.52
N ALA A 175 32.58 21.84 62.76
CA ALA A 175 33.58 21.79 61.69
C ALA A 175 33.36 20.58 60.78
N LEU A 176 33.15 19.39 61.37
CA LEU A 176 32.88 18.15 60.64
C LEU A 176 31.60 18.27 59.79
N ILE A 177 30.53 18.84 60.35
CA ILE A 177 29.25 19.06 59.66
C ILE A 177 29.41 20.06 58.50
N LYS A 178 30.28 21.08 58.63
CA LYS A 178 30.56 22.04 57.54
C LYS A 178 31.32 21.39 56.39
N GLU A 179 32.32 20.57 56.69
CA GLU A 179 33.07 19.78 55.69
C GLU A 179 32.14 18.78 54.97
N GLU A 180 31.34 18.04 55.74
CA GLU A 180 30.33 17.10 55.21
C GLU A 180 29.27 17.76 54.33
N ASN A 181 28.78 18.94 54.71
CA ASN A 181 27.84 19.70 53.87
C ASN A 181 28.49 20.20 52.57
N ALA A 182 29.79 20.50 52.57
CA ALA A 182 30.51 20.86 51.35
C ALA A 182 30.66 19.66 50.40
N GLU A 183 31.03 18.47 50.92
CA GLU A 183 31.03 17.23 50.11
C GLU A 183 29.65 16.91 49.53
N LEU A 184 28.58 17.07 50.32
CA LEU A 184 27.20 16.84 49.86
C LEU A 184 26.80 17.82 48.74
N LEU A 185 27.18 19.10 48.85
CA LEU A 185 26.92 20.09 47.81
C LEU A 185 27.65 19.76 46.49
N GLU A 186 28.89 19.29 46.56
CA GLU A 186 29.65 18.83 45.38
C GLU A 186 28.98 17.61 44.73
N ILE A 187 28.55 16.63 45.53
CA ILE A 187 27.83 15.44 45.03
C ILE A 187 26.50 15.82 44.37
N VAL A 188 25.73 16.73 44.98
CA VAL A 188 24.46 17.22 44.39
C VAL A 188 24.72 17.93 43.07
N SER A 189 25.70 18.84 43.01
CA SER A 189 26.04 19.55 41.77
C SER A 189 26.49 18.60 40.65
N SER A 190 27.28 17.57 40.98
CA SER A 190 27.67 16.52 40.03
C SER A 190 26.47 15.73 39.51
N LEU A 191 25.55 15.32 40.39
CA LEU A 191 24.33 14.59 40.01
C LEU A 191 23.37 15.45 39.16
N GLU A 192 23.22 16.74 39.47
CA GLU A 192 22.44 17.67 38.65
C GLU A 192 23.00 17.80 37.22
N GLN A 193 24.33 17.88 37.10
CA GLN A 193 24.99 17.93 35.80
C GLN A 193 24.83 16.59 35.03
N GLN A 194 24.96 15.44 35.70
CA GLN A 194 24.69 14.13 35.09
C GLN A 194 23.24 13.98 34.60
N ILE A 195 22.25 14.45 35.38
CA ILE A 195 20.84 14.46 34.97
C ILE A 195 20.65 15.33 33.72
N LYS A 196 21.26 16.51 33.68
CA LYS A 196 21.19 17.44 32.55
C LYS A 196 21.80 16.85 31.26
N ASP A 197 22.95 16.19 31.37
CA ASP A 197 23.60 15.55 30.24
C ASP A 197 22.82 14.31 29.75
N SER A 198 22.24 13.53 30.67
CA SER A 198 21.33 12.42 30.34
C SER A 198 20.08 12.92 29.61
N GLN A 199 19.45 14.00 30.06
CA GLN A 199 18.28 14.61 29.40
C GLN A 199 18.62 15.15 28.01
N LYS A 200 19.81 15.74 27.85
CA LYS A 200 20.31 16.20 26.55
C LYS A 200 20.47 15.03 25.57
N LEU A 201 21.07 13.93 26.02
CA LEU A 201 21.27 12.72 25.21
C LEU A 201 19.93 12.04 24.85
N GLU A 202 18.97 12.01 25.77
CA GLU A 202 17.61 11.53 25.48
C GLU A 202 16.89 12.39 24.42
N LEU A 203 17.05 13.71 24.49
CA LEU A 203 16.47 14.64 23.53
C LEU A 203 17.12 14.52 22.14
N GLU A 204 18.44 14.29 22.09
CA GLU A 204 19.17 14.01 20.85
C GLU A 204 18.72 12.67 20.24
N ALA A 205 18.62 11.61 21.03
CA ALA A 205 18.12 10.30 20.57
C ALA A 205 16.67 10.39 20.03
N LYS A 206 15.79 11.14 20.70
CA LYS A 206 14.43 11.43 20.21
C LYS A 206 14.43 12.22 18.89
N SER A 207 15.37 13.15 18.73
CA SER A 207 15.53 13.90 17.47
C SER A 207 15.97 12.99 16.32
N GLN A 208 16.97 12.13 16.55
CA GLN A 208 17.43 11.12 15.59
C GLN A 208 16.31 10.14 15.21
N GLN A 209 15.55 9.64 16.19
CA GLN A 209 14.38 8.78 15.96
C GLN A 209 13.33 9.48 15.09
N GLN A 210 13.08 10.78 15.32
CA GLN A 210 12.14 11.56 14.51
C GLN A 210 12.64 11.77 13.07
N GLN A 211 13.96 11.90 12.86
CA GLN A 211 14.55 11.95 11.52
C GLN A 211 14.40 10.62 10.77
N MET A 212 14.66 9.49 11.46
CA MET A 212 14.48 8.15 10.90
C MET A 212 13.01 7.89 10.50
N ILE A 213 12.03 8.29 11.33
CA ILE A 213 10.61 8.18 11.00
C ILE A 213 10.26 8.97 9.72
N LYS A 214 10.82 10.18 9.54
CA LYS A 214 10.63 10.97 8.31
C LYS A 214 11.25 10.31 7.07
N GLN A 215 12.39 9.62 7.22
CA GLN A 215 12.99 8.85 6.14
C GLN A 215 12.11 7.66 5.74
N ILE A 216 11.59 6.91 6.72
CA ILE A 216 10.64 5.80 6.50
C ILE A 216 9.40 6.29 5.74
N GLN A 217 8.77 7.36 6.21
CA GLN A 217 7.59 7.96 5.54
C GLN A 217 7.89 8.45 4.11
N THR A 218 9.11 8.92 3.85
CA THR A 218 9.54 9.31 2.50
C THR A 218 9.69 8.10 1.59
N PHE A 219 10.21 6.99 2.12
CA PHE A 219 10.38 5.74 1.40
C PHE A 219 9.04 5.04 1.14
N GLU A 220 8.13 4.99 2.12
CA GLU A 220 6.76 4.50 1.95
C GLU A 220 6.04 5.23 0.81
N LYS A 221 6.12 6.58 0.79
CA LYS A 221 5.56 7.40 -0.30
C LYS A 221 6.20 7.11 -1.66
N GLN A 222 7.50 6.79 -1.71
CA GLN A 222 8.16 6.38 -2.95
C GLN A 222 7.67 5.01 -3.43
N GLN A 223 7.43 4.06 -2.51
CA GLN A 223 6.83 2.76 -2.85
C GLN A 223 5.40 2.89 -3.38
N GLU A 224 4.57 3.77 -2.78
CA GLU A 224 3.24 4.08 -3.29
C GLU A 224 3.28 4.60 -4.75
N GLN A 225 4.19 5.54 -5.04
CA GLN A 225 4.37 6.06 -6.41
C GLN A 225 4.84 5.01 -7.41
N VAL A 226 5.71 4.08 -7.01
CA VAL A 226 6.12 2.95 -7.87
C VAL A 226 4.93 2.02 -8.13
N LEU A 227 4.12 1.72 -7.11
CA LEU A 227 2.93 0.88 -7.23
C LEU A 227 1.86 1.51 -8.15
N GLU A 228 1.64 2.83 -8.05
CA GLU A 228 0.76 3.58 -8.96
C GLU A 228 1.25 3.48 -10.42
N PHE A 229 2.55 3.65 -10.65
CA PHE A 229 3.15 3.54 -11.99
C PHE A 229 3.04 2.11 -12.57
N GLU A 230 3.21 1.07 -11.74
CA GLU A 230 2.99 -0.31 -12.16
C GLU A 230 1.53 -0.59 -12.54
N GLN A 231 0.56 -0.03 -11.80
CA GLN A 231 -0.87 -0.13 -12.13
C GLN A 231 -1.19 0.60 -13.44
N GLU A 232 -0.68 1.81 -13.66
CA GLU A 232 -0.84 2.55 -14.92
C GLU A 232 -0.26 1.77 -16.11
N LYS A 233 0.96 1.21 -15.95
CA LYS A 233 1.62 0.37 -16.94
C LYS A 233 0.80 -0.89 -17.26
N ALA A 234 0.20 -1.53 -16.25
CA ALA A 234 -0.66 -2.69 -16.44
C ALA A 234 -1.94 -2.34 -17.23
N LEU A 235 -2.59 -1.22 -16.89
CA LEU A 235 -3.77 -0.71 -17.60
C LEU A 235 -3.44 -0.34 -19.06
N LEU A 236 -2.29 0.30 -19.30
CA LEU A 236 -1.82 0.63 -20.64
C LEU A 236 -1.58 -0.63 -21.49
N ASN A 237 -0.98 -1.66 -20.90
CA ASN A 237 -0.77 -2.94 -21.57
C ASN A 237 -2.11 -3.65 -21.87
N GLN A 238 -3.08 -3.63 -20.94
CA GLN A 238 -4.42 -4.15 -21.21
C GLN A 238 -5.08 -3.43 -22.40
N ASN A 239 -5.07 -2.08 -22.40
CA ASN A 239 -5.62 -1.27 -23.49
C ASN A 239 -4.94 -1.57 -24.84
N PHE A 240 -3.63 -1.87 -24.84
CA PHE A 240 -2.91 -2.29 -26.03
C PHE A 240 -3.35 -3.69 -26.52
N GLN A 241 -3.50 -4.65 -25.62
CA GLN A 241 -4.00 -6.00 -25.94
C GLN A 241 -5.44 -5.99 -26.47
N GLU A 242 -6.31 -5.11 -25.96
CA GLU A 242 -7.67 -4.93 -26.47
C GLU A 242 -7.68 -4.33 -27.89
N LYS A 243 -6.82 -3.35 -28.16
CA LYS A 243 -6.63 -2.80 -29.52
C LYS A 243 -6.07 -3.83 -30.52
N LEU A 244 -5.15 -4.70 -30.10
CA LEU A 244 -4.67 -5.80 -30.95
C LEU A 244 -5.82 -6.73 -31.34
N LYS A 245 -6.62 -7.19 -30.36
CA LYS A 245 -7.80 -8.02 -30.62
C LYS A 245 -8.82 -7.35 -31.54
N GLU A 246 -9.04 -6.04 -31.39
CA GLU A 246 -9.90 -5.27 -32.29
C GLU A 246 -9.35 -5.29 -33.73
N LYS A 247 -8.02 -5.16 -33.90
CA LYS A 247 -7.37 -5.22 -35.21
C LYS A 247 -7.40 -6.61 -35.83
N ASP A 248 -7.22 -7.67 -35.04
CA ASP A 248 -7.38 -9.05 -35.52
C ASP A 248 -8.80 -9.31 -36.03
N VAL A 249 -9.83 -8.82 -35.32
CA VAL A 249 -11.23 -8.89 -35.75
C VAL A 249 -11.47 -8.06 -37.03
N GLN A 250 -10.79 -6.92 -37.20
CA GLN A 250 -10.86 -6.14 -38.45
C GLN A 250 -10.20 -6.89 -39.62
N LEU A 251 -9.05 -7.55 -39.40
CA LEU A 251 -8.37 -8.37 -40.40
C LEU A 251 -9.23 -9.56 -40.84
N GLN A 252 -9.78 -10.33 -39.89
CA GLN A 252 -10.68 -11.46 -40.20
C GLN A 252 -11.91 -11.04 -41.03
N LYS A 253 -12.48 -9.84 -40.77
CA LYS A 253 -13.57 -9.28 -41.58
C LYS A 253 -13.12 -8.94 -43.02
N LEU A 254 -11.91 -8.42 -43.19
CA LEU A 254 -11.35 -8.14 -44.51
C LEU A 254 -11.05 -9.44 -45.28
N GLU A 255 -10.45 -10.43 -44.63
CA GLU A 255 -10.21 -11.77 -45.21
C GLU A 255 -11.53 -12.42 -45.65
N ALA A 256 -12.58 -12.40 -44.82
CA ALA A 256 -13.89 -12.90 -45.19
C ALA A 256 -14.48 -12.16 -46.41
N THR A 257 -14.32 -10.83 -46.47
CA THR A 257 -14.78 -10.00 -47.59
C THR A 257 -14.04 -10.32 -48.88
N ILE A 258 -12.71 -10.49 -48.81
CA ILE A 258 -11.86 -10.90 -49.95
C ILE A 258 -12.28 -12.29 -50.46
N ASN A 259 -12.43 -13.26 -49.55
CA ASN A 259 -12.84 -14.62 -49.90
C ASN A 259 -14.23 -14.68 -50.55
N MET A 260 -15.19 -13.88 -50.07
CA MET A 260 -16.50 -13.72 -50.71
C MET A 260 -16.40 -13.09 -52.10
N SER A 261 -15.56 -12.07 -52.27
CA SER A 261 -15.35 -11.41 -53.57
C SER A 261 -14.69 -12.35 -54.59
N SER A 262 -13.68 -13.13 -54.19
CA SER A 262 -13.07 -14.14 -55.06
C SER A 262 -14.07 -15.23 -55.47
N PHE A 263 -14.89 -15.71 -54.53
CA PHE A 263 -15.91 -16.71 -54.82
C PHE A 263 -16.97 -16.19 -55.81
N GLN A 264 -17.41 -14.94 -55.64
CA GLN A 264 -18.33 -14.29 -56.57
C GLN A 264 -17.70 -14.17 -57.98
N SER A 265 -16.43 -13.78 -58.08
CA SER A 265 -15.73 -13.69 -59.37
C SER A 265 -15.62 -15.04 -60.09
N GLU A 266 -15.47 -16.14 -59.34
CA GLU A 266 -15.45 -17.50 -59.89
C GLU A 266 -16.84 -17.94 -60.40
N ILE A 267 -17.91 -17.56 -59.70
CA ILE A 267 -19.30 -17.76 -60.15
C ILE A 267 -19.56 -17.00 -61.45
N ASP A 268 -19.17 -15.73 -61.52
CA ASP A 268 -19.41 -14.88 -62.69
C ASP A 268 -18.61 -15.37 -63.92
N TYR A 269 -17.36 -15.81 -63.73
CA TYR A 269 -16.58 -16.48 -64.78
C TYR A 269 -17.28 -17.75 -65.31
N LYS A 270 -17.79 -18.61 -64.41
CA LYS A 270 -18.52 -19.83 -64.80
C LYS A 270 -19.81 -19.50 -65.58
N ARG A 271 -20.53 -18.45 -65.19
CA ARG A 271 -21.74 -17.97 -65.90
C ARG A 271 -21.39 -17.49 -67.31
N ILE A 272 -20.42 -16.58 -67.45
CA ILE A 272 -19.97 -16.05 -68.75
C ILE A 272 -19.52 -17.19 -69.68
N LYS A 273 -18.79 -18.19 -69.16
CA LYS A 273 -18.36 -19.37 -69.92
C LYS A 273 -19.54 -20.18 -70.46
N GLN A 274 -20.58 -20.39 -69.66
CA GLN A 274 -21.81 -21.08 -70.10
C GLN A 274 -22.58 -20.30 -71.17
N GLU A 275 -22.66 -18.97 -71.02
CA GLU A 275 -23.29 -18.09 -72.00
C GLU A 275 -22.55 -18.11 -73.34
N CYS A 276 -21.20 -18.01 -73.33
CA CYS A 276 -20.38 -18.14 -74.53
C CYS A 276 -20.57 -19.49 -75.24
N ILE A 277 -20.64 -20.60 -74.50
CA ILE A 277 -20.93 -21.94 -75.06
C ILE A 277 -22.34 -21.98 -75.69
N SER A 278 -23.31 -21.29 -75.10
CA SER A 278 -24.69 -21.25 -75.59
C SER A 278 -24.81 -20.45 -76.88
N LEU A 279 -24.19 -19.26 -76.93
CA LEU A 279 -24.10 -18.41 -78.13
C LEU A 279 -23.36 -19.10 -79.28
N LEU A 280 -22.32 -19.89 -79.00
CA LEU A 280 -21.64 -20.70 -80.02
C LEU A 280 -22.56 -21.76 -80.63
N ARG A 281 -23.35 -22.47 -79.80
CA ARG A 281 -24.34 -23.46 -80.27
C ARG A 281 -25.46 -22.81 -81.09
N GLU A 282 -25.92 -21.63 -80.67
CA GLU A 282 -26.94 -20.88 -81.41
C GLU A 282 -26.41 -20.41 -82.77
N ARG A 283 -25.19 -19.85 -82.82
CA ARG A 283 -24.51 -19.51 -84.08
C ARG A 283 -24.41 -20.71 -85.02
N ASP A 284 -23.99 -21.86 -84.50
CA ASP A 284 -23.81 -23.07 -85.31
C ASP A 284 -25.15 -23.63 -85.80
N LYS A 285 -26.21 -23.49 -85.01
CA LYS A 285 -27.59 -23.80 -85.42
C LYS A 285 -28.08 -22.85 -86.52
N VAL A 286 -27.88 -21.54 -86.38
CA VAL A 286 -28.24 -20.53 -87.40
C VAL A 286 -27.46 -20.75 -88.70
N ALA A 287 -26.20 -21.14 -88.61
CA ALA A 287 -25.40 -21.51 -89.79
C ALA A 287 -25.94 -22.77 -90.48
N ALA A 288 -26.31 -23.82 -89.73
CA ALA A 288 -26.93 -25.00 -90.30
C ALA A 288 -28.32 -24.71 -90.92
N GLU A 289 -29.11 -23.81 -90.32
CA GLU A 289 -30.38 -23.35 -90.87
C GLU A 289 -30.20 -22.50 -92.14
N SER A 290 -29.14 -21.69 -92.24
CA SER A 290 -28.85 -20.93 -93.46
C SER A 290 -28.35 -21.83 -94.59
N GLU A 291 -27.45 -22.79 -94.32
CA GLU A 291 -27.02 -23.79 -95.30
C GLU A 291 -28.20 -24.65 -95.80
N LYS A 292 -29.13 -25.01 -94.91
CA LYS A 292 -30.37 -25.71 -95.29
C LYS A 292 -31.28 -24.85 -96.18
N LYS A 293 -31.44 -23.55 -95.86
CA LYS A 293 -32.21 -22.61 -96.70
C LYS A 293 -31.56 -22.36 -98.06
N GLU A 294 -30.23 -22.29 -98.13
CA GLU A 294 -29.48 -22.23 -99.41
C GLU A 294 -29.68 -23.51 -100.25
N ALA A 295 -29.78 -24.68 -99.62
CA ALA A 295 -30.08 -25.93 -100.31
C ALA A 295 -31.53 -26.02 -100.82
N GLU A 296 -32.50 -25.46 -100.09
CA GLU A 296 -33.92 -25.40 -100.50
C GLU A 296 -34.19 -24.30 -101.55
N THR A 297 -33.41 -23.21 -101.55
CA THR A 297 -33.52 -22.10 -102.54
C THR A 297 -32.55 -22.28 -103.70
N GLY A 298 -32.89 -23.23 -104.58
CA GLY A 298 -32.05 -23.61 -105.72
C GLY A 298 -31.53 -22.46 -106.59
N GLY A 299 -30.24 -22.16 -106.45
CA GLY A 299 -29.38 -21.62 -107.50
C GLY A 299 -29.53 -20.15 -107.88
N LYS A 300 -28.70 -19.29 -107.27
CA LYS A 300 -27.98 -18.22 -107.98
C LYS A 300 -26.62 -17.98 -107.30
N GLN A 301 -25.54 -18.15 -108.06
CA GLN A 301 -24.18 -18.00 -107.53
C GLN A 301 -23.93 -16.56 -107.05
N LEU A 302 -23.63 -16.40 -105.76
CA LEU A 302 -22.93 -15.22 -105.24
C LEU A 302 -21.60 -15.68 -104.62
N VAL A 303 -20.49 -15.19 -105.17
CA VAL A 303 -19.14 -15.58 -104.71
C VAL A 303 -18.81 -14.86 -103.42
N VAL A 304 -19.10 -15.48 -102.27
CA VAL A 304 -18.70 -14.98 -100.95
C VAL A 304 -17.37 -15.62 -100.53
N THR A 305 -16.30 -14.82 -100.50
CA THR A 305 -14.97 -15.26 -100.07
C THR A 305 -14.95 -15.61 -98.57
N LYS A 306 -15.09 -16.91 -98.24
CA LYS A 306 -14.97 -17.42 -96.87
C LYS A 306 -13.55 -17.15 -96.31
N ARG A 307 -13.41 -16.14 -95.43
CA ARG A 307 -12.17 -15.93 -94.65
C ARG A 307 -11.99 -17.11 -93.69
N LYS A 308 -11.03 -17.99 -93.98
CA LYS A 308 -10.62 -19.08 -93.08
C LYS A 308 -10.02 -18.51 -91.79
N ILE A 309 -10.81 -18.42 -90.72
CA ILE A 309 -10.27 -18.29 -89.37
C ILE A 309 -9.61 -19.62 -89.03
N SER A 310 -8.29 -19.62 -88.85
CA SER A 310 -7.52 -20.85 -88.62
C SER A 310 -7.85 -21.47 -87.25
N LYS A 311 -8.03 -22.79 -87.22
CA LYS A 311 -8.26 -23.60 -85.99
C LYS A 311 -7.27 -23.28 -84.85
N ALA A 312 -6.02 -22.92 -85.19
CA ALA A 312 -5.00 -22.50 -84.26
C ALA A 312 -5.40 -21.30 -83.37
N LYS A 313 -6.17 -20.34 -83.91
CA LYS A 313 -6.59 -19.14 -83.17
C LYS A 313 -7.72 -19.44 -82.17
N LEU A 314 -8.50 -20.49 -82.41
CA LEU A 314 -9.49 -20.99 -81.45
C LEU A 314 -8.79 -21.70 -80.28
N ALA A 315 -7.84 -22.60 -80.58
CA ALA A 315 -7.09 -23.36 -79.58
C ALA A 315 -6.17 -22.50 -78.68
N GLN A 316 -5.93 -21.24 -79.05
CA GLN A 316 -5.16 -20.29 -78.25
C GLN A 316 -6.02 -19.56 -77.20
N MET A 317 -7.34 -19.49 -77.38
CA MET A 317 -8.27 -18.88 -76.41
C MET A 317 -8.67 -19.85 -75.28
N ASP A 318 -8.62 -21.17 -75.48
CA ASP A 318 -8.88 -22.18 -74.43
C ASP A 318 -7.71 -22.36 -73.44
N LYS A 319 -6.62 -21.58 -73.57
CA LYS A 319 -5.43 -21.65 -72.72
C LYS A 319 -5.17 -20.37 -71.90
N MET A 320 -6.11 -19.42 -71.90
CA MET A 320 -6.12 -18.21 -71.08
C MET A 320 -7.31 -18.24 -70.12
#